data_AF-A0A3R8SA34-F1
#
_entry.id   AF-A0A3R8SA34-F1
#
_cell.length_a   1.000
_cell.length_b   1.000
_cell.length_c   1.000
_cell.angle_alpha   90.00
_cell.angle_beta   90.00
_cell.angle_gamma   90.00
#
_symmetry.space_group_name_H-M   'P 1'
#
loop_
_entity.id
_entity.type
_entity.pdbx_description
1 polymer ?
#
loop_
_entity_poly.entity_id
_entity_poly.type
_entity_poly.pdbx_seq_one_letter_code
_entity_poly.pdbx_strand_id
1 'polypeptide(L)'
;MKMNMQLFKRGGLILSATLGFGFSNMASALSLDTTYLQANSTLQFSSSAFNATNLLDISFSTMGNAYQSGSVTTKGVTVPTFVLPVTNADVSIGWNLKVSPNSGDATGSGLLLTRGYAQLGLANFSIDYTTDKVFADVMWGGKSTNMAVYSFTEQSDLKIGLSGLSLTMNQTLGNLKLTNQAVDTFASVLGVDDVFKGVMTGLDFGTITIDIKTALRKPISDTPLTAASMVPESSTYLMMALGLAGIATVARRKRRG
;
A
#
# COMPACT_ATOMS: atom_id res chain seq x y z
N MET A 1 38.57 -17.35 32.78
CA MET A 1 37.15 -17.05 33.06
C MET A 1 36.60 -16.34 31.81
N LYS A 2 35.72 -17.03 31.07
CA LYS A 2 35.30 -16.67 29.71
C LYS A 2 34.40 -15.43 29.72
N MET A 3 34.77 -14.43 28.92
CA MET A 3 33.95 -13.25 28.65
C MET A 3 32.97 -13.61 27.51
N ASN A 4 31.68 -13.69 27.83
CA ASN A 4 30.60 -13.98 26.89
C ASN A 4 30.28 -12.71 26.10
N MET A 5 30.72 -12.64 24.85
CA MET A 5 30.39 -11.55 23.94
C MET A 5 29.12 -11.93 23.18
N GLN A 6 27.98 -11.35 23.61
CA GLN A 6 26.70 -11.46 22.93
C GLN A 6 26.83 -10.82 21.54
N LEU A 7 26.80 -11.69 20.52
CA LEU A 7 26.85 -11.35 19.11
C LEU A 7 25.55 -10.65 18.72
N PHE A 8 25.58 -9.31 18.61
CA PHE A 8 24.52 -8.56 17.95
C PHE A 8 24.47 -9.01 16.48
N LYS A 9 23.44 -9.79 16.12
CA LYS A 9 23.06 -10.07 14.73
C LYS A 9 22.66 -8.74 14.07
N ARG A 10 23.62 -8.06 13.45
CA ARG A 10 23.36 -7.04 12.44
C ARG A 10 22.79 -7.77 11.22
N GLY A 11 21.53 -7.50 10.89
CA GLY A 11 20.94 -7.87 9.61
C GLY A 11 21.81 -7.30 8.51
N GLY A 12 22.44 -8.18 7.73
CA GLY A 12 23.30 -7.79 6.61
C GLY A 12 22.43 -7.23 5.49
N LEU A 13 22.75 -5.99 5.09
CA LEU A 13 22.35 -5.41 3.83
C LEU A 13 22.93 -6.29 2.70
N ILE A 14 22.10 -7.04 1.98
CA ILE A 14 22.55 -7.82 0.82
C ILE A 14 22.47 -6.91 -0.41
N LEU A 15 23.63 -6.42 -0.84
CA LEU A 15 23.81 -5.60 -2.04
C LEU A 15 24.11 -6.53 -3.24
N SER A 16 23.17 -6.67 -4.17
CA SER A 16 23.40 -7.43 -5.41
C SER A 16 23.76 -6.45 -6.53
N ALA A 17 25.06 -6.18 -6.71
CA ALA A 17 25.55 -5.34 -7.81
C ALA A 17 26.07 -6.21 -8.96
N THR A 18 25.31 -6.33 -10.05
CA THR A 18 25.78 -7.01 -11.28
C THR A 18 26.41 -5.96 -12.20
N LEU A 19 27.74 -5.85 -12.19
CA LEU A 19 28.49 -4.95 -13.07
C LEU A 19 28.76 -5.62 -14.43
N GLY A 20 27.91 -5.34 -15.43
CA GLY A 20 28.19 -5.64 -16.83
C GLY A 20 28.90 -4.46 -17.51
N PHE A 21 30.14 -4.65 -17.94
CA PHE A 21 30.87 -3.66 -18.74
C PHE A 21 30.35 -3.65 -20.18
N GLY A 22 29.46 -2.72 -20.48
CA GLY A 22 29.05 -2.35 -21.84
C GLY A 22 28.79 -0.84 -21.90
N PHE A 23 29.48 -0.13 -22.79
CA PHE A 23 29.26 1.30 -23.00
C PHE A 23 27.94 1.53 -23.73
N SER A 24 26.85 1.61 -22.97
CA SER A 24 25.54 2.08 -23.40
C SER A 24 24.94 2.85 -22.23
N ASN A 25 24.70 4.16 -22.37
CA ASN A 25 24.05 5.07 -21.41
C ASN A 25 23.79 4.45 -20.01
N MET A 26 24.82 4.42 -19.16
CA MET A 26 24.74 3.80 -17.83
C MET A 26 23.91 4.68 -16.89
N ALA A 27 22.58 4.54 -16.94
CA ALA A 27 21.75 4.84 -15.80
C ALA A 27 21.89 3.66 -14.84
N SER A 28 22.57 3.87 -13.71
CA SER A 28 22.64 2.86 -12.66
C SER A 28 21.33 2.90 -11.87
N ALA A 29 20.50 1.88 -12.05
CA ALA A 29 19.32 1.67 -11.21
C ALA A 29 19.77 1.19 -9.83
N LEU A 30 19.28 1.85 -8.78
CA LEU A 30 19.56 1.56 -7.38
C LEU A 30 18.24 1.31 -6.67
N SER A 31 18.08 0.11 -6.14
CA SER A 31 16.94 -0.28 -5.31
C SER A 31 17.31 -0.07 -3.83
N LEU A 32 16.44 0.63 -3.10
CA LEU A 32 16.69 1.06 -1.73
C LEU A 32 15.58 0.52 -0.81
N ASP A 33 15.96 -0.41 0.06
CA ASP A 33 15.09 -0.89 1.13
C ASP A 33 14.85 0.25 2.16
N THR A 34 13.58 0.62 2.30
CA THR A 34 13.11 1.69 3.20
C THR A 34 12.32 1.16 4.38
N THR A 35 12.27 -0.16 4.62
CA THR A 35 11.59 -0.77 5.77
C THR A 35 12.05 -0.21 7.12
N TYR A 36 13.33 0.16 7.23
CA TYR A 36 13.94 0.77 8.42
C TYR A 36 13.94 2.30 8.43
N LEU A 37 13.57 2.95 7.33
CA LEU A 37 13.57 4.40 7.18
C LEU A 37 12.16 4.97 7.40
N GLN A 38 12.08 6.21 7.87
CA GLN A 38 10.84 6.98 7.89
C GLN A 38 10.45 7.33 6.45
N ALA A 39 9.81 6.36 5.80
CA ALA A 39 9.36 6.41 4.43
C ALA A 39 7.87 6.14 4.41
N ASN A 40 7.10 7.17 4.09
CA ASN A 40 5.64 7.14 4.14
C ASN A 40 5.06 7.71 2.84
N SER A 41 4.06 7.02 2.31
CA SER A 41 3.17 7.53 1.29
C SER A 41 1.84 7.90 1.95
N THR A 42 1.35 9.09 1.71
CA THR A 42 0.14 9.62 2.35
C THR A 42 -0.92 9.86 1.29
N LEU A 43 -1.97 9.03 1.28
CA LEU A 43 -3.14 9.21 0.43
C LEU A 43 -4.14 10.14 1.13
N GLN A 44 -4.48 11.23 0.45
CA GLN A 44 -5.54 12.13 0.85
C GLN A 44 -6.57 12.22 -0.27
N PHE A 45 -7.82 11.87 0.03
CA PHE A 45 -8.88 11.98 -0.97
C PHE A 45 -9.24 13.44 -1.26
N SER A 46 -9.69 13.72 -2.48
CA SER A 46 -10.33 15.02 -2.79
C SER A 46 -11.69 15.09 -2.12
N SER A 47 -12.16 16.30 -1.80
CA SER A 47 -13.50 16.48 -1.23
C SER A 47 -14.61 15.99 -2.17
N SER A 48 -14.43 16.14 -3.48
CA SER A 48 -15.38 15.67 -4.50
C SER A 48 -15.42 14.15 -4.57
N ALA A 49 -14.28 13.48 -4.60
CA ALA A 49 -14.23 12.02 -4.62
C ALA A 49 -14.75 11.41 -3.32
N PHE A 50 -14.40 11.99 -2.17
CA PHE A 50 -14.89 11.52 -0.88
C PHE A 50 -16.42 11.69 -0.73
N ASN A 51 -16.98 12.80 -1.21
CA ASN A 51 -18.43 12.97 -1.25
C ASN A 51 -19.11 11.98 -2.20
N ALA A 52 -18.50 11.72 -3.37
CA ALA A 52 -19.03 10.75 -4.32
C ALA A 52 -19.02 9.32 -3.72
N THR A 53 -17.95 8.93 -3.02
CA THR A 53 -17.90 7.62 -2.35
C THR A 53 -18.91 7.53 -1.21
N ASN A 54 -19.09 8.62 -0.44
CA ASN A 54 -20.11 8.66 0.63
C ASN A 54 -21.54 8.57 0.06
N LEU A 55 -21.82 9.22 -1.07
CA LEU A 55 -23.13 9.12 -1.75
C LEU A 55 -23.42 7.69 -2.21
N LEU A 56 -22.37 6.92 -2.51
CA LEU A 56 -22.46 5.52 -2.90
C LEU A 56 -22.42 4.56 -1.69
N ASP A 57 -22.42 5.06 -0.46
CA ASP A 57 -22.26 4.28 0.78
C ASP A 57 -20.97 3.44 0.80
N ILE A 58 -19.90 3.95 0.19
CA ILE A 58 -18.57 3.32 0.22
C ILE A 58 -17.77 3.90 1.38
N SER A 59 -17.35 3.04 2.30
CA SER A 59 -16.48 3.39 3.41
C SER A 59 -15.07 2.84 3.24
N PHE A 60 -14.08 3.49 3.87
CA PHE A 60 -12.67 3.12 3.80
C PHE A 60 -12.14 2.76 5.19
N SER A 61 -11.38 1.67 5.28
CA SER A 61 -10.59 1.32 6.46
C SER A 61 -9.18 0.87 6.06
N THR A 62 -8.27 0.84 7.03
CA THR A 62 -6.86 0.48 6.79
C THR A 62 -6.61 -1.01 6.97
N MET A 63 -5.60 -1.53 6.26
CA MET A 63 -5.14 -2.91 6.34
C MET A 63 -3.62 -2.98 6.49
N GLY A 64 -3.14 -4.03 7.17
CA GLY A 64 -1.72 -4.31 7.31
C GLY A 64 -0.96 -3.20 8.05
N ASN A 65 0.12 -2.71 7.47
CA ASN A 65 0.92 -1.62 8.05
C ASN A 65 0.29 -0.22 7.87
N ALA A 66 -0.79 -0.10 7.10
CA ALA A 66 -1.44 1.17 6.87
C ALA A 66 -2.13 1.69 8.13
N TYR A 67 -2.15 3.01 8.31
CA TYR A 67 -2.87 3.65 9.42
C TYR A 67 -3.46 4.99 9.00
N GLN A 68 -4.54 5.41 9.66
CA GLN A 68 -5.11 6.73 9.45
C GLN A 68 -4.35 7.75 10.31
N SER A 69 -3.75 8.76 9.68
CA SER A 69 -2.97 9.78 10.41
C SER A 69 -3.81 10.97 10.89
N GLY A 70 -5.04 11.10 10.39
CA GLY A 70 -5.95 12.19 10.75
C GLY A 70 -6.98 12.45 9.65
N SER A 71 -7.46 13.69 9.61
CA SER A 71 -8.36 14.19 8.57
C SER A 71 -8.05 15.64 8.24
N VAL A 72 -8.25 16.04 6.98
CA VAL A 72 -8.04 17.41 6.49
C VAL A 72 -9.37 17.97 6.00
N THR A 73 -9.72 19.18 6.43
CA THR A 73 -10.92 19.87 5.94
C THR A 73 -10.60 20.67 4.70
N THR A 74 -11.13 20.23 3.55
CA THR A 74 -10.96 20.90 2.26
C THR A 74 -12.32 21.28 1.71
N LYS A 75 -12.53 22.57 1.36
CA LYS A 75 -13.82 23.08 0.85
C LYS A 75 -15.02 22.71 1.74
N GLY A 76 -14.84 22.75 3.06
CA GLY A 76 -15.89 22.43 4.03
C GLY A 76 -16.17 20.93 4.24
N VAL A 77 -15.43 20.03 3.59
CA VAL A 77 -15.55 18.57 3.74
C VAL A 77 -14.33 18.05 4.48
N THR A 78 -14.55 17.33 5.58
CA THR A 78 -13.47 16.66 6.34
C THR A 78 -13.19 15.30 5.71
N VAL A 79 -11.98 15.15 5.17
CA VAL A 79 -11.57 13.96 4.41
C VAL A 79 -10.47 13.22 5.19
N PRO A 80 -10.58 11.90 5.39
CA PRO A 80 -9.54 11.13 6.08
C PRO A 80 -8.24 11.09 5.27
N THR A 81 -7.13 10.95 5.99
CA THR A 81 -5.78 10.82 5.42
C THR A 81 -5.17 9.50 5.85
N PHE A 82 -4.76 8.70 4.88
CA PHE A 82 -4.22 7.36 5.09
C PHE A 82 -2.73 7.32 4.80
N VAL A 83 -1.96 6.80 5.74
CA VAL A 83 -0.53 6.60 5.59
C VAL A 83 -0.27 5.12 5.26
N LEU A 84 0.46 4.94 4.17
CA LEU A 84 0.92 3.67 3.60
C LEU A 84 2.45 3.70 3.68
N PRO A 85 3.03 3.02 4.67
CA PRO A 85 4.48 2.91 4.79
C PRO A 85 5.14 2.38 3.52
N VAL A 86 6.13 3.11 3.00
CA VAL A 86 6.94 2.71 1.84
C VAL A 86 7.99 1.71 2.33
N THR A 87 8.13 0.60 1.61
CA THR A 87 9.06 -0.50 1.91
C THR A 87 10.24 -0.53 0.95
N ASN A 88 10.06 -0.06 -0.29
CA ASN A 88 11.11 -0.03 -1.30
C ASN A 88 10.99 1.23 -2.17
N ALA A 89 12.12 1.73 -2.64
CA ALA A 89 12.19 2.82 -3.62
C ALA A 89 13.32 2.54 -4.62
N ASP A 90 12.99 2.55 -5.91
CA ASP A 90 13.97 2.38 -6.98
C ASP A 90 14.24 3.72 -7.64
N VAL A 91 15.52 4.05 -7.78
CA VAL A 91 15.98 5.31 -8.35
C VAL A 91 17.02 5.07 -9.43
N SER A 92 17.05 5.91 -10.45
CA SER A 92 18.11 5.95 -11.45
C SER A 92 19.07 7.10 -11.15
N ILE A 93 20.37 6.85 -11.31
CA ILE A 93 21.40 7.90 -11.29
C ILE A 93 21.84 8.17 -12.73
N GLY A 94 21.50 9.37 -13.23
CA GLY A 94 21.91 9.82 -14.55
C GLY A 94 23.39 10.18 -14.63
N TRP A 95 23.92 10.30 -15.84
CA TRP A 95 25.32 10.67 -16.12
C TRP A 95 25.72 12.05 -15.54
N ASN A 96 24.74 12.91 -15.31
CA ASN A 96 24.88 14.23 -14.69
C ASN A 96 24.71 14.20 -13.16
N LEU A 97 24.78 13.00 -12.55
CA LEU A 97 24.53 12.75 -11.12
C LEU A 97 23.14 13.13 -10.64
N LYS A 98 22.19 13.42 -11.55
CA LYS A 98 20.80 13.62 -11.16
C LYS A 98 20.17 12.28 -10.79
N VAL A 99 19.52 12.26 -9.64
CA VAL A 99 18.74 11.13 -9.16
C VAL A 99 17.30 11.32 -9.61
N SER A 100 16.67 10.26 -10.10
CA SER A 100 15.26 10.26 -10.49
C SER A 100 14.58 8.99 -9.99
N PRO A 101 13.38 9.05 -9.41
CA PRO A 101 12.63 7.87 -9.03
C PRO A 101 12.15 7.13 -10.26
N ASN A 102 12.26 5.81 -10.23
CA ASN A 102 11.67 4.92 -11.23
C ASN A 102 10.38 4.30 -10.69
N SER A 103 10.44 3.81 -9.45
CA SER A 103 9.33 3.15 -8.78
C SER A 103 9.43 3.23 -7.26
N GLY A 104 8.33 2.92 -6.58
CA GLY A 104 8.32 2.75 -5.12
C GLY A 104 7.17 1.88 -4.67
N ASP A 105 7.41 1.08 -3.65
CA ASP A 105 6.47 0.06 -3.16
C ASP A 105 6.08 0.34 -1.71
N ALA A 106 4.80 0.15 -1.40
CA ALA A 106 4.24 0.14 -0.05
C ALA A 106 3.66 -1.26 0.25
N THR A 107 4.55 -2.26 0.28
CA THR A 107 4.18 -3.66 0.47
C THR A 107 3.66 -3.91 1.89
N GLY A 108 2.68 -4.80 2.02
CA GLY A 108 2.09 -5.13 3.33
C GLY A 108 1.16 -4.04 3.87
N SER A 109 0.91 -2.98 3.11
CA SER A 109 -0.03 -1.89 3.44
C SER A 109 -1.22 -1.94 2.51
N GLY A 110 -2.43 -1.63 3.02
CA GLY A 110 -3.64 -1.68 2.23
C GLY A 110 -4.78 -0.81 2.74
N LEU A 111 -5.81 -0.68 1.91
CA LEU A 111 -7.09 -0.07 2.21
C LEU A 111 -8.20 -1.07 1.88
N LEU A 112 -9.19 -1.17 2.77
CA LEU A 112 -10.40 -1.93 2.55
C LEU A 112 -11.54 -0.97 2.24
N LEU A 113 -12.17 -1.16 1.09
CA LEU A 113 -13.39 -0.47 0.69
C LEU A 113 -14.56 -1.38 0.99
N THR A 114 -15.60 -0.86 1.64
CA THR A 114 -16.81 -1.63 1.95
C THR A 114 -18.07 -0.87 1.57
N ARG A 115 -19.05 -1.61 1.03
CA ARG A 115 -20.39 -1.12 0.70
C ARG A 115 -21.41 -2.20 1.05
N GLY A 116 -22.16 -2.01 2.13
CA GLY A 116 -23.01 -3.09 2.68
C GLY A 116 -22.19 -4.34 2.97
N TYR A 117 -22.50 -5.46 2.31
CA TYR A 117 -21.75 -6.73 2.42
C TYR A 117 -20.63 -6.88 1.39
N ALA A 118 -20.52 -5.97 0.42
CA ALA A 118 -19.46 -6.00 -0.58
C ALA A 118 -18.16 -5.44 0.00
N GLN A 119 -17.05 -6.11 -0.29
CA GLN A 119 -15.71 -5.74 0.18
C GLN A 119 -14.71 -5.83 -0.97
N LEU A 120 -13.88 -4.81 -1.06
CA LEU A 120 -12.80 -4.69 -2.04
C LEU A 120 -11.53 -4.24 -1.32
N GLY A 121 -10.49 -5.06 -1.33
CA GLY A 121 -9.19 -4.73 -0.78
C GLY A 121 -8.30 -4.13 -1.86
N LEU A 122 -7.55 -3.08 -1.52
CA LEU A 122 -6.46 -2.53 -2.30
C LEU A 122 -5.20 -2.65 -1.46
N ALA A 123 -4.18 -3.38 -1.91
CA ALA A 123 -2.98 -3.58 -1.13
C ALA A 123 -1.72 -3.62 -1.99
N ASN A 124 -0.56 -3.64 -1.32
CA ASN A 124 0.75 -3.79 -1.96
C ASN A 124 0.93 -2.78 -3.09
N PHE A 125 0.71 -1.50 -2.76
CA PHE A 125 0.74 -0.44 -3.75
C PHE A 125 2.14 -0.29 -4.33
N SER A 126 2.21 -0.05 -5.63
CA SER A 126 3.45 0.27 -6.33
C SER A 126 3.22 1.48 -7.24
N ILE A 127 4.19 2.38 -7.31
CA ILE A 127 4.16 3.54 -8.19
C ILE A 127 5.14 3.30 -9.32
N ASP A 128 4.71 3.54 -10.55
CA ASP A 128 5.54 3.53 -11.75
C ASP A 128 5.57 4.95 -12.34
N TYR A 129 6.72 5.60 -12.21
CA TYR A 129 6.98 6.95 -12.74
C TYR A 129 7.21 6.97 -14.25
N THR A 130 7.41 5.81 -14.88
CA THR A 130 7.58 5.71 -16.33
C THR A 130 6.25 5.75 -17.04
N THR A 131 5.22 5.15 -16.43
CA THR A 131 3.88 5.06 -17.01
C THR A 131 2.84 5.96 -16.32
N ASP A 132 3.27 6.77 -15.36
CA ASP A 132 2.46 7.65 -14.52
C ASP A 132 1.27 6.93 -13.86
N LYS A 133 1.52 5.73 -13.32
CA LYS A 133 0.50 4.84 -12.77
C LYS A 133 0.80 4.38 -11.35
N VAL A 134 -0.27 4.23 -10.58
CA VAL A 134 -0.26 3.53 -9.29
C VAL A 134 -0.90 2.17 -9.49
N PHE A 135 -0.15 1.12 -9.24
CA PHE A 135 -0.60 -0.26 -9.21
C PHE A 135 -0.97 -0.67 -7.80
N ALA A 136 -1.91 -1.61 -7.69
CA ALA A 136 -2.22 -2.28 -6.44
C ALA A 136 -2.72 -3.69 -6.72
N ASP A 137 -2.58 -4.55 -5.72
CA ASP A 137 -3.30 -5.81 -5.65
C ASP A 137 -4.75 -5.51 -5.25
N VAL A 138 -5.64 -5.73 -6.21
CA VAL A 138 -7.08 -5.61 -6.03
C VAL A 138 -7.62 -6.96 -5.61
N MET A 139 -8.24 -7.02 -4.43
CA MET A 139 -8.62 -8.24 -3.75
C MET A 139 -10.13 -8.28 -3.50
N TRP A 140 -10.78 -9.39 -3.85
CA TRP A 140 -12.21 -9.61 -3.60
C TRP A 140 -12.54 -11.09 -3.69
N GLY A 141 -13.49 -11.56 -2.86
CA GLY A 141 -13.98 -12.94 -2.94
C GLY A 141 -12.88 -14.02 -2.90
N GLY A 142 -11.80 -13.78 -2.13
CA GLY A 142 -10.64 -14.68 -2.05
C GLY A 142 -9.66 -14.62 -3.24
N LYS A 143 -9.91 -13.76 -4.23
CA LYS A 143 -9.01 -13.53 -5.37
C LYS A 143 -8.17 -12.28 -5.15
N SER A 144 -6.99 -12.25 -5.75
CA SER A 144 -6.12 -11.08 -5.83
C SER A 144 -5.65 -10.89 -7.27
N THR A 145 -5.65 -9.66 -7.78
CA THR A 145 -5.15 -9.32 -9.12
C THR A 145 -4.42 -7.99 -9.07
N ASN A 146 -3.17 -7.97 -9.50
CA ASN A 146 -2.41 -6.73 -9.64
C ASN A 146 -2.91 -5.95 -10.87
N MET A 147 -3.25 -4.68 -10.70
CA MET A 147 -3.67 -3.81 -11.80
C MET A 147 -3.35 -2.34 -11.51
N ALA A 148 -3.32 -1.53 -12.58
CA ALA A 148 -3.22 -0.09 -12.47
C ALA A 148 -4.52 0.48 -11.92
N VAL A 149 -4.48 1.03 -10.71
CA VAL A 149 -5.64 1.61 -10.03
C VAL A 149 -5.79 3.08 -10.38
N TYR A 150 -4.72 3.85 -10.28
CA TYR A 150 -4.74 5.29 -10.60
C TYR A 150 -3.75 5.62 -11.71
N SER A 151 -4.08 6.61 -12.54
CA SER A 151 -3.09 7.46 -13.20
C SER A 151 -2.87 8.72 -12.38
N PHE A 152 -1.69 9.30 -12.42
CA PHE A 152 -1.38 10.53 -11.69
C PHE A 152 -0.71 11.58 -12.57
N THR A 153 -0.61 12.80 -12.03
CA THR A 153 0.24 13.86 -12.54
C THR A 153 1.13 14.38 -11.42
N GLU A 154 2.36 14.77 -11.73
CA GLU A 154 3.24 15.38 -10.74
C GLU A 154 2.71 16.78 -10.36
N GLN A 155 2.39 16.97 -9.07
CA GLN A 155 1.81 18.24 -8.58
C GLN A 155 2.86 19.15 -7.95
N SER A 156 3.93 18.61 -7.40
CA SER A 156 5.04 19.36 -6.83
C SER A 156 6.38 18.95 -7.43
N ASP A 157 7.32 19.88 -7.47
CA ASP A 157 8.71 19.59 -7.82
C ASP A 157 9.27 18.46 -6.94
N LEU A 158 9.83 17.46 -7.60
CA LEU A 158 10.54 16.36 -6.94
C LEU A 158 11.78 16.88 -6.22
N LYS A 159 11.81 16.74 -4.90
CA LYS A 159 13.02 16.96 -4.09
C LYS A 159 13.60 15.61 -3.72
N ILE A 160 14.66 15.20 -4.42
CA ILE A 160 15.32 13.92 -4.20
C ILE A 160 16.81 14.13 -3.95
N GLY A 161 17.35 13.37 -2.99
CA GLY A 161 18.76 13.41 -2.63
C GLY A 161 19.26 12.07 -2.13
N LEU A 162 20.55 11.82 -2.34
CA LEU A 162 21.27 10.69 -1.76
C LEU A 162 22.37 11.23 -0.85
N SER A 163 22.34 10.84 0.42
CA SER A 163 23.43 11.08 1.37
C SER A 163 24.07 9.74 1.71
N GLY A 164 25.14 9.37 1.00
CA GLY A 164 25.70 8.03 1.08
C GLY A 164 24.74 6.99 0.52
N LEU A 165 24.27 6.07 1.37
CA LEU A 165 23.28 5.03 1.01
C LEU A 165 21.83 5.40 1.42
N SER A 166 21.62 6.60 1.97
CA SER A 166 20.31 7.02 2.47
C SER A 166 19.59 7.92 1.48
N LEU A 167 18.37 7.54 1.11
CA LEU A 167 17.46 8.32 0.28
C LEU A 167 16.73 9.38 1.09
N THR A 168 16.65 10.59 0.55
CA THR A 168 15.63 11.57 0.92
C THR A 168 14.78 11.89 -0.29
N MET A 169 13.46 11.92 -0.10
CA MET A 169 12.52 12.22 -1.16
C MET A 169 11.32 12.97 -0.60
N ASN A 170 10.90 14.02 -1.28
CA ASN A 170 9.64 14.69 -1.01
C ASN A 170 8.98 15.02 -2.35
N GLN A 171 7.78 14.48 -2.58
CA GLN A 171 7.00 14.71 -3.79
C GLN A 171 5.51 14.54 -3.49
N THR A 172 4.67 15.32 -4.15
CA THR A 172 3.23 15.13 -4.18
C THR A 172 2.78 14.83 -5.61
N LEU A 173 2.12 13.68 -5.77
CA LEU A 173 1.39 13.28 -6.95
C LEU A 173 -0.06 13.73 -6.75
N GLY A 174 -0.66 14.31 -7.78
CA GLY A 174 -2.03 14.81 -7.77
C GLY A 174 -2.81 14.41 -9.00
N ASN A 175 -4.07 14.85 -9.06
CA ASN A 175 -5.00 14.50 -10.14
C ASN A 175 -5.11 12.98 -10.31
N LEU A 176 -5.30 12.28 -9.18
CA LEU A 176 -5.39 10.82 -9.18
C LEU A 176 -6.68 10.43 -9.88
N LYS A 177 -6.59 9.80 -11.04
CA LYS A 177 -7.77 9.33 -11.78
C LYS A 177 -7.81 7.83 -11.79
N LEU A 178 -8.95 7.24 -11.44
CA LEU A 178 -9.12 5.80 -11.59
C LEU A 178 -8.97 5.41 -13.05
N THR A 179 -8.25 4.32 -13.31
CA THR A 179 -8.21 3.75 -14.66
C THR A 179 -9.57 3.13 -14.99
N ASN A 180 -9.89 2.98 -16.28
CA ASN A 180 -11.14 2.36 -16.71
C ASN A 180 -11.28 0.94 -16.14
N GLN A 181 -10.19 0.17 -16.14
CA GLN A 181 -10.17 -1.18 -15.56
C GLN A 181 -10.47 -1.16 -14.05
N ALA A 182 -9.92 -0.19 -13.32
CA ALA A 182 -10.19 -0.03 -11.90
C ALA A 182 -11.64 0.36 -11.65
N VAL A 183 -12.21 1.30 -12.41
CA VAL A 183 -13.63 1.68 -12.29
C VAL A 183 -14.55 0.49 -12.54
N ASP A 184 -14.31 -0.27 -13.61
CA ASP A 184 -15.14 -1.45 -13.92
C ASP A 184 -15.07 -2.50 -12.82
N THR A 185 -13.87 -2.78 -12.31
CA THR A 185 -13.66 -3.74 -11.22
C THR A 185 -14.32 -3.25 -9.94
N PHE A 186 -14.14 -1.99 -9.57
CA PHE A 186 -14.66 -1.42 -8.33
C PHE A 186 -16.18 -1.38 -8.37
N ALA A 187 -16.76 -0.94 -9.49
CA ALA A 187 -18.19 -0.91 -9.66
C ALA A 187 -18.80 -2.31 -9.63
N SER A 188 -18.17 -3.27 -10.31
CA SER A 188 -18.63 -4.66 -10.29
C SER A 188 -18.56 -5.29 -8.89
N VAL A 189 -17.45 -5.10 -8.17
CA VAL A 189 -17.26 -5.72 -6.84
C VAL A 189 -18.12 -5.06 -5.78
N LEU A 190 -18.20 -3.72 -5.78
CA LEU A 190 -18.99 -2.96 -4.81
C LEU A 190 -20.47 -2.87 -5.20
N GLY A 191 -20.87 -3.40 -6.35
CA GLY A 191 -22.25 -3.38 -6.85
C GLY A 191 -22.75 -1.97 -7.16
N VAL A 192 -21.85 -1.08 -7.62
CA VAL A 192 -22.19 0.28 -8.04
C VAL A 192 -22.84 0.21 -9.42
N ASP A 193 -23.93 0.97 -9.58
CA ASP A 193 -24.65 1.04 -10.85
C ASP A 193 -23.77 1.66 -11.96
N ASP A 194 -23.91 1.17 -13.20
CA ASP A 194 -23.12 1.61 -14.35
C ASP A 194 -23.25 3.10 -14.61
N VAL A 195 -24.38 3.72 -14.24
CA VAL A 195 -24.61 5.18 -14.37
C VAL A 195 -23.56 5.99 -13.61
N PHE A 196 -23.00 5.46 -12.52
CA PHE A 196 -21.98 6.16 -11.72
C PHE A 196 -20.55 5.93 -12.19
N LYS A 197 -20.30 4.99 -13.12
CA LYS A 197 -18.94 4.73 -13.65
C LYS A 197 -18.36 5.97 -14.33
N GLY A 198 -19.16 6.67 -15.13
CA GLY A 198 -18.75 7.91 -15.80
C GLY A 198 -18.32 8.99 -14.81
N VAL A 199 -19.03 9.09 -13.67
CA VAL A 199 -18.67 9.99 -12.57
C VAL A 199 -17.33 9.58 -11.96
N MET A 200 -17.13 8.29 -11.67
CA MET A 200 -15.87 7.79 -11.12
C MET A 200 -14.67 8.00 -12.05
N THR A 201 -14.81 7.82 -13.37
CA THR A 201 -13.69 8.03 -14.31
C THR A 201 -13.26 9.50 -14.45
N GLY A 202 -14.18 10.45 -14.24
CA GLY A 202 -13.92 11.89 -14.40
C GLY A 202 -13.42 12.57 -13.13
N LEU A 203 -13.53 11.91 -11.98
CA LEU A 203 -13.18 12.48 -10.69
C LEU A 203 -11.67 12.46 -10.44
N ASP A 204 -11.17 13.56 -9.91
CA ASP A 204 -9.88 13.60 -9.22
C ASP A 204 -10.09 12.99 -7.83
N PHE A 205 -9.43 11.86 -7.57
CA PHE A 205 -9.46 11.15 -6.30
C PHE A 205 -8.59 11.81 -5.23
N GLY A 206 -7.72 12.76 -5.57
CA GLY A 206 -6.94 13.53 -4.60
C GLY A 206 -5.43 13.44 -4.86
N THR A 207 -4.67 13.23 -3.78
CA THR A 207 -3.21 13.33 -3.82
C THR A 207 -2.53 12.20 -3.06
N ILE A 208 -1.35 11.81 -3.55
CA ILE A 208 -0.39 10.95 -2.85
C ILE A 208 0.85 11.80 -2.54
N THR A 209 1.14 12.02 -1.26
CA THR A 209 2.37 12.68 -0.82
C THR A 209 3.37 11.65 -0.32
N ILE A 210 4.54 11.59 -0.96
CA ILE A 210 5.64 10.70 -0.64
C ILE A 210 6.67 11.50 0.13
N ASP A 211 6.99 11.05 1.34
CA ASP A 211 8.00 11.64 2.22
C ASP A 211 8.92 10.53 2.74
N ILE A 212 10.14 10.51 2.22
CA ILE A 212 11.23 9.60 2.62
C ILE A 212 12.31 10.44 3.29
N LYS A 213 12.58 10.11 4.55
CA LYS A 213 13.59 10.75 5.38
C LYS A 213 14.68 9.76 5.77
N THR A 214 15.86 10.29 6.08
CA THR A 214 16.99 9.48 6.60
C THR A 214 16.79 9.00 8.04
N ALA A 215 15.77 9.51 8.75
CA ALA A 215 15.46 9.09 10.11
C ALA A 215 15.01 7.62 10.13
N LEU A 216 15.45 6.88 11.14
CA LEU A 216 15.05 5.48 11.31
C LEU A 216 13.64 5.36 11.93
N ARG A 217 12.97 4.24 11.67
CA ARG A 217 11.72 3.82 12.34
C ARG A 217 11.84 2.40 12.88
N LYS A 218 10.83 1.97 13.66
CA LYS A 218 10.68 0.55 13.98
C LYS A 218 10.43 -0.23 12.68
N PRO A 219 11.11 -1.37 12.46
CA PRO A 219 10.93 -2.16 11.24
C PRO A 219 9.45 -2.53 11.05
N ILE A 220 8.99 -2.39 9.81
CA ILE A 220 7.66 -2.83 9.39
C ILE A 220 7.77 -4.13 8.59
N SER A 221 6.67 -4.88 8.51
CA SER A 221 6.62 -6.09 7.68
C SER A 221 6.63 -5.71 6.20
N ASP A 222 7.47 -6.36 5.41
CA ASP A 222 7.50 -6.31 3.94
C ASP A 222 6.70 -7.46 3.30
N THR A 223 6.04 -8.30 4.11
CA THR A 223 5.24 -9.41 3.60
C THR A 223 3.99 -8.89 2.90
N PRO A 224 3.77 -9.27 1.62
CA PRO A 224 2.59 -8.83 0.87
C PRO A 224 1.28 -9.24 1.54
N LEU A 225 0.30 -8.34 1.57
CA LEU A 225 -1.07 -8.69 1.95
C LEU A 225 -1.67 -9.59 0.88
N THR A 226 -2.54 -10.50 1.29
CA THR A 226 -3.23 -11.43 0.38
C THR A 226 -4.73 -11.34 0.57
N ALA A 227 -5.51 -11.93 -0.33
CA ALA A 227 -6.97 -11.93 -0.21
C ALA A 227 -7.47 -12.60 1.08
N ALA A 228 -6.68 -13.50 1.69
CA ALA A 228 -6.98 -14.07 3.00
C ALA A 228 -6.97 -13.02 4.11
N SER A 229 -6.16 -11.96 3.97
CA SER A 229 -6.06 -10.86 4.92
C SER A 229 -7.28 -9.93 4.94
N MET A 230 -8.20 -10.05 3.98
CA MET A 230 -9.47 -9.29 3.97
C MET A 230 -10.52 -9.88 4.91
N VAL A 231 -10.46 -11.19 5.16
CA VAL A 231 -11.40 -11.87 6.05
C VAL A 231 -10.82 -11.75 7.46
N PRO A 232 -11.58 -11.23 8.44
CA PRO A 232 -11.15 -11.33 9.83
C PRO A 232 -10.95 -12.81 10.11
N GLU A 233 -9.70 -13.22 10.37
CA GLU A 233 -9.43 -14.60 10.79
C GLU A 233 -10.38 -14.87 11.96
N SER A 234 -11.28 -15.85 11.82
CA SER A 234 -12.05 -16.35 12.94
C SER A 234 -11.01 -16.73 13.97
N SER A 235 -10.92 -15.95 15.06
CA SER A 235 -9.78 -16.04 15.97
C SER A 235 -9.50 -17.50 16.27
N THR A 236 -8.23 -17.93 16.26
CA THR A 236 -7.87 -19.34 16.51
C THR A 236 -8.55 -19.88 17.78
N TYR A 237 -8.87 -19.00 18.73
CA TYR A 237 -9.69 -19.25 19.91
C TYR A 237 -11.16 -19.62 19.62
N LEU A 238 -11.84 -18.98 18.67
CA LEU A 238 -13.19 -19.36 18.23
C LEU A 238 -13.20 -20.74 17.57
N MET A 239 -12.23 -21.05 16.73
CA MET A 239 -12.08 -22.38 16.13
C MET A 239 -11.78 -23.46 17.18
N MET A 240 -10.89 -23.17 18.13
CA MET A 240 -10.63 -24.07 19.27
C MET A 240 -11.86 -24.22 20.18
N ALA A 241 -12.62 -23.15 20.44
CA ALA A 241 -13.82 -23.18 21.26
C ALA A 241 -14.93 -24.01 20.61
N LEU A 242 -15.14 -23.87 19.30
CA LEU A 242 -16.07 -24.71 18.54
C LEU A 242 -15.60 -26.17 18.48
N GLY A 243 -14.30 -26.41 18.31
CA GLY A 243 -13.72 -27.75 18.38
C GLY A 243 -13.96 -28.43 19.74
N LEU A 244 -13.74 -27.70 20.83
CA LEU A 244 -13.98 -28.19 22.20
C LEU A 244 -15.48 -28.40 22.48
N ALA A 245 -16.36 -27.55 21.96
CA ALA A 245 -17.81 -27.74 22.06
C ALA A 245 -18.29 -28.99 21.30
N GLY A 246 -17.72 -29.26 20.12
CA GLY A 246 -17.95 -30.50 19.36
C GLY A 246 -17.50 -31.76 20.12
N ILE A 247 -16.31 -31.72 20.73
CA ILE A 247 -15.80 -32.84 21.54
C ILE A 247 -16.67 -33.06 22.79
N ALA A 248 -17.10 -32.00 23.46
CA ALA A 248 -17.95 -32.09 24.65
C ALA A 248 -19.33 -32.70 24.35
N THR A 249 -19.93 -32.36 23.20
CA THR A 249 -21.23 -32.91 22.78
C THR A 249 -21.15 -34.38 22.41
N VAL A 250 -20.08 -34.80 21.71
CA VAL A 250 -19.82 -36.22 21.41
C VAL A 250 -19.52 -37.03 22.68
N ALA A 251 -18.71 -36.48 23.59
CA ALA A 251 -18.41 -37.13 24.87
C ALA A 251 -19.66 -37.30 25.75
N ARG A 252 -20.60 -36.34 25.73
CA ARG A 252 -21.87 -36.42 26.46
C ARG A 252 -22.82 -37.46 25.86
N ARG A 253 -22.80 -37.65 24.54
CA ARG A 253 -23.58 -38.67 23.85
C ARG A 253 -23.10 -40.09 24.16
N LYS A 254 -21.78 -40.29 24.28
CA LYS A 254 -21.17 -41.60 24.62
C LYS A 254 -21.36 -42.02 26.08
N ARG A 255 -21.68 -41.10 26.99
CA ARG A 255 -22.01 -41.40 28.41
C ARG A 255 -23.50 -41.73 28.65
N ARG A 256 -24.35 -41.59 27.64
CA ARG A 256 -25.81 -41.78 27.74
C ARG A 256 -26.34 -42.97 26.93
N GLY A 257 -25.47 -43.73 26.28
CA GLY A 257 -25.76 -45.05 25.70
C GLY A 257 -24.88 -46.07 26.39
#